data_AF-A0A7W3T0K5-F1
#
_entry.id   AF-A0A7W3T0K5-F1
#
_cell.length_a   1.000
_cell.length_b   1.000
_cell.length_c   1.000
_cell.angle_alpha   90.00
_cell.angle_beta   90.00
_cell.angle_gamma   90.00
#
_symmetry.space_group_name_H-M   'P 1'
#
loop_
_entity.id
_entity.type
_entity.pdbx_description
1 polymer ?
#
loop_
_entity_poly.entity_id
_entity_poly.type
_entity_poly.pdbx_seq_one_letter_code
_entity_poly.pdbx_strand_id
1 'polypeptide(L)'
;MLAGATPVLVHNSSCPRDAQGRFTSGENADSARGRLTHQNYRTALGDGYDYEVTLPSGRRPDAISWESRVVRELKSDAPSSMATGRRQLRGYVGELEEMTGQAWTGHLDIYKKFG
;
A
#
# COMPACT_ATOMS: atom_id res chain seq x y z
N MET A 1 -13.02 -1.63 31.89
CA MET A 1 -12.08 -1.75 30.75
C MET A 1 -12.64 -2.83 29.84
N LEU A 2 -13.24 -2.45 28.71
CA LEU A 2 -13.89 -3.40 27.79
C LEU A 2 -13.14 -3.41 26.46
N ALA A 3 -12.94 -4.64 25.99
CA ALA A 3 -12.02 -5.06 24.95
C ALA A 3 -12.22 -4.33 23.62
N GLY A 4 -11.10 -4.08 22.94
CA GLY A 4 -11.04 -3.52 21.60
C GLY A 4 -11.85 -4.35 20.63
N ALA A 5 -12.86 -3.71 20.04
CA ALA A 5 -13.57 -4.22 18.89
C ALA A 5 -12.56 -4.35 17.74
N THR A 6 -12.20 -5.58 17.39
CA THR A 6 -11.59 -5.86 16.10
C THR A 6 -12.66 -5.58 15.03
N PRO A 7 -12.46 -4.62 14.10
CA PRO A 7 -13.40 -4.46 13.01
C PRO A 7 -13.30 -5.72 12.13
N VAL A 8 -14.34 -6.54 12.18
CA VAL A 8 -14.56 -7.66 11.28
C VAL A 8 -14.71 -7.09 9.87
N LEU A 9 -13.75 -7.42 9.00
CA LEU A 9 -13.76 -7.03 7.60
C LEU A 9 -14.90 -7.79 6.88
N VAL A 10 -16.08 -7.18 6.80
CA VAL A 10 -17.26 -7.76 6.14
C VAL A 10 -17.04 -7.84 4.62
N HIS A 11 -17.16 -9.05 4.09
CA HIS A 11 -17.03 -9.40 2.67
C HIS A 11 -18.19 -8.83 1.84
N ASN A 12 -17.89 -8.11 0.75
CA ASN A 12 -18.85 -7.87 -0.32
C ASN A 12 -18.30 -8.40 -1.65
N SER A 13 -18.61 -9.66 -1.91
CA SER A 13 -18.26 -10.39 -3.13
C SER A 13 -19.35 -10.17 -4.20
N SER A 14 -19.23 -9.11 -5.01
CA SER A 14 -20.00 -9.02 -6.26
C SER A 14 -19.22 -8.28 -7.34
N CYS A 15 -18.13 -8.88 -7.83
CA CYS A 15 -17.51 -8.48 -9.08
C CYS A 15 -18.27 -9.14 -10.26
N PRO A 16 -18.75 -8.37 -11.25
CA PRO A 16 -19.45 -8.90 -12.42
C PRO A 16 -18.60 -9.91 -13.20
N ARG A 17 -19.25 -10.98 -13.67
CA ARG A 17 -18.67 -12.00 -14.55
C ARG A 17 -19.40 -12.01 -15.88
N ASP A 18 -18.71 -12.32 -16.98
CA ASP A 18 -19.38 -12.56 -18.25
C ASP A 18 -20.13 -13.90 -18.21
N ALA A 19 -20.90 -14.17 -19.28
CA ALA A 19 -21.62 -15.42 -19.48
C ALA A 19 -20.70 -16.66 -19.51
N GLN A 20 -19.37 -16.48 -19.55
CA GLN A 20 -18.35 -17.53 -19.53
C GLN A 20 -17.60 -17.59 -18.19
N GLY A 21 -18.02 -16.83 -17.18
CA GLY A 21 -17.46 -16.82 -15.83
C GLY A 21 -16.16 -16.02 -15.67
N ARG A 22 -15.70 -15.31 -16.70
CA ARG A 22 -14.49 -14.48 -16.69
C ARG A 22 -14.79 -13.09 -16.14
N PHE A 23 -13.79 -12.46 -15.54
CA PHE A 23 -13.91 -11.08 -15.08
C PHE A 23 -13.97 -10.15 -16.31
N THR A 24 -15.01 -9.33 -16.41
CA THR A 24 -15.31 -8.49 -17.59
C THR A 24 -14.54 -7.17 -17.64
N SER A 25 -13.75 -6.90 -16.61
CA SER A 25 -12.87 -5.75 -16.48
C SER A 25 -11.54 -6.27 -15.95
N GLY A 26 -10.43 -5.61 -16.26
CA GLY A 26 -9.10 -5.89 -15.66
C GLY A 26 -9.08 -5.77 -14.12
N GLU A 27 -10.21 -5.38 -13.52
CA GLU A 27 -10.51 -5.48 -12.10
C GLU A 27 -11.01 -6.88 -11.73
N ASN A 28 -10.07 -7.78 -11.42
CA ASN A 28 -10.41 -9.00 -10.69
C ASN A 28 -10.63 -8.69 -9.19
N ALA A 29 -11.21 -9.64 -8.45
CA ALA A 29 -11.43 -9.51 -7.01
C ALA A 29 -10.15 -9.18 -6.21
N ASP A 30 -8.98 -9.63 -6.67
CA ASP A 30 -7.69 -9.35 -6.02
C ASP A 30 -7.26 -7.89 -6.16
N SER A 31 -7.49 -7.26 -7.32
CA SER A 31 -7.23 -5.84 -7.55
C SER A 31 -8.14 -4.96 -6.67
N ALA A 32 -9.42 -5.33 -6.57
CA ALA A 32 -10.37 -4.65 -5.69
C ALA A 32 -9.96 -4.80 -4.21
N ARG A 33 -9.58 -6.01 -3.79
CA ARG A 33 -9.08 -6.28 -2.43
C ARG A 33 -7.79 -5.52 -2.15
N GLY A 34 -6.88 -5.45 -3.11
CA GLY A 34 -5.64 -4.67 -3.02
C GLY A 34 -5.93 -3.19 -2.74
N ARG A 35 -6.81 -2.56 -3.52
CA ARG A 35 -7.18 -1.14 -3.30
C ARG A 35 -7.82 -0.90 -1.93
N LEU A 36 -8.74 -1.77 -1.52
CA LEU A 36 -9.37 -1.67 -0.20
C LEU A 36 -8.32 -1.79 0.91
N THR A 37 -7.34 -2.69 0.77
CA THR A 37 -6.23 -2.81 1.73
C THR A 37 -5.40 -1.53 1.82
N HIS A 38 -5.09 -0.86 0.70
CA HIS A 38 -4.40 0.43 0.74
C HIS A 38 -5.25 1.53 1.39
N GLN A 39 -6.58 1.56 1.17
CA GLN A 39 -7.48 2.50 1.84
C GLN A 39 -7.53 2.29 3.36
N ASN A 40 -7.63 1.03 3.78
CA ASN A 40 -7.60 0.68 5.20
C ASN A 40 -6.26 1.02 5.84
N TYR A 41 -5.16 0.81 5.12
CA TYR A 41 -3.82 1.16 5.57
C TYR A 41 -3.64 2.67 5.76
N ARG A 42 -4.14 3.49 4.83
CA ARG A 42 -4.19 4.95 4.99
C ARG A 42 -4.94 5.34 6.26
N THR A 43 -6.11 4.73 6.48
CA THR A 43 -6.92 4.98 7.69
C THR A 43 -6.18 4.57 8.97
N ALA A 44 -5.44 3.45 8.94
CA ALA A 44 -4.71 2.92 10.09
C ALA A 44 -3.44 3.71 10.43
N LEU A 45 -2.72 4.23 9.42
CA LEU A 45 -1.57 5.11 9.63
C LEU A 45 -1.99 6.46 10.22
N GLY A 46 -3.14 6.97 9.79
CA GLY A 46 -3.71 8.22 10.29
C GLY A 46 -2.95 9.46 9.82
N ASP A 47 -3.13 10.55 10.56
CA ASP A 47 -2.52 11.83 10.24
C ASP A 47 -0.99 11.80 10.49
N GLY A 48 -0.25 12.63 9.75
CA GLY A 48 1.23 12.69 9.81
C GLY A 48 1.94 12.00 8.65
N TYR A 49 1.18 11.46 7.70
CA TYR A 49 1.66 11.01 6.41
C TYR A 49 0.94 11.71 5.27
N ASP A 50 1.70 12.07 4.25
CA ASP A 50 1.18 12.45 2.95
C ASP A 50 0.98 11.20 2.10
N TYR A 51 -0.20 11.10 1.51
CA TYR A 51 -0.60 10.02 0.63
C TYR A 51 -0.69 10.54 -0.81
N GLU A 52 -0.57 9.62 -1.77
CA GLU A 52 -0.71 9.94 -3.21
C GLU A 52 0.34 10.91 -3.76
N VAL A 53 1.43 11.14 -3.02
CA VAL A 53 2.56 11.96 -3.45
C VAL A 53 3.18 11.38 -4.72
N THR A 54 3.41 12.23 -5.71
CA THR A 54 4.15 11.88 -6.92
C THR A 54 5.53 12.52 -6.85
N LEU A 55 6.57 11.69 -6.79
CA LEU A 55 7.95 12.13 -6.84
C LEU A 55 8.32 12.62 -8.25
N PRO A 56 9.38 13.43 -8.42
CA PRO A 56 9.82 13.94 -9.72
C PRO A 56 10.00 12.87 -10.82
N SER A 57 10.41 11.66 -10.44
CA SER A 57 10.53 10.51 -11.34
C SER A 57 9.19 9.94 -11.84
N GLY A 58 8.07 10.47 -11.37
CA GLY A 58 6.71 9.96 -11.62
C GLY A 58 6.31 8.79 -10.71
N ARG A 59 7.19 8.40 -9.78
CA ARG A 59 6.94 7.34 -8.81
C ARG A 59 6.00 7.81 -7.70
N ARG A 60 5.20 6.88 -7.15
CA ARG A 60 4.19 7.18 -6.13
C ARG A 60 4.32 6.23 -4.95
N PRO A 61 4.99 6.64 -3.86
CA PRO A 61 5.00 5.87 -2.61
C PRO A 61 3.60 5.83 -1.98
N ASP A 62 3.35 4.83 -1.14
CA ASP A 62 2.06 4.71 -0.45
C ASP A 62 1.86 5.80 0.60
N ALA A 63 2.92 6.12 1.36
CA ALA A 63 2.88 7.15 2.39
C ALA A 63 4.27 7.77 2.62
N ILE A 64 4.31 9.08 2.88
CA ILE A 64 5.54 9.81 3.20
C ILE A 64 5.30 10.63 4.47
N SER A 65 6.17 10.48 5.46
CA SER A 65 6.28 11.43 6.56
C SER A 65 7.54 12.25 6.38
N TRP A 66 7.37 13.52 6.00
CA TRP A 66 8.48 14.46 5.80
C TRP A 66 9.19 14.81 7.10
N GLU A 67 8.43 14.96 8.19
CA GLU A 67 8.96 15.28 9.52
C GLU A 67 9.90 14.17 10.00
N SER A 68 9.45 12.91 9.96
CA SER A 68 10.29 11.78 10.39
C SER A 68 11.24 11.27 9.30
N ARG A 69 11.18 11.81 8.06
CA ARG A 69 11.92 11.35 6.87
C ARG A 69 11.74 9.85 6.61
N VAL A 70 10.48 9.42 6.62
CA VAL A 70 10.09 8.03 6.39
C VAL A 70 9.24 7.92 5.14
N VAL A 71 9.59 6.99 4.26
CA VAL A 71 8.75 6.58 3.13
C VAL A 71 8.29 5.14 3.34
N ARG A 72 6.99 4.89 3.14
CA ARG A 72 6.39 3.57 3.35
C ARG A 72 5.83 2.99 2.07
N GLU A 73 5.90 1.67 1.97
CA GLU A 73 5.30 0.86 0.91
C GLU A 73 4.59 -0.34 1.56
N LEU A 74 3.32 -0.54 1.21
CA LEU A 74 2.52 -1.67 1.66
C LEU A 74 2.52 -2.77 0.60
N LYS A 75 2.89 -3.99 1.02
CA LYS A 75 2.86 -5.18 0.16
C LYS A 75 2.20 -6.36 0.86
N SER A 76 1.75 -7.32 0.06
CA SER A 76 1.38 -8.65 0.58
C SER A 76 2.62 -9.43 1.01
N ASP A 77 2.44 -10.41 1.88
CA ASP A 77 3.47 -11.37 2.32
C ASP A 77 4.02 -12.33 1.25
N ALA A 78 3.49 -12.29 0.02
CA ALA A 78 4.07 -13.03 -1.10
C ALA A 78 5.53 -12.60 -1.38
N PRO A 79 6.49 -13.54 -1.52
CA PRO A 79 7.92 -13.21 -1.70
C PRO A 79 8.22 -12.25 -2.86
N SER A 80 7.53 -12.43 -4.00
CA SER A 80 7.67 -11.55 -5.16
C SER A 80 7.19 -10.12 -4.89
N SER A 81 6.10 -9.99 -4.12
CA SER A 81 5.52 -8.71 -3.72
C SER A 81 6.47 -7.96 -2.78
N MET A 82 7.02 -8.66 -1.78
CA MET A 82 8.03 -8.11 -0.87
C MET A 82 9.30 -7.67 -1.61
N ALA A 83 9.82 -8.50 -2.51
CA ALA A 83 11.01 -8.17 -3.31
C ALA A 83 10.80 -6.91 -4.16
N THR A 84 9.61 -6.79 -4.76
CA THR A 84 9.20 -5.60 -5.53
C THR A 84 9.11 -4.37 -4.64
N GLY A 85 8.45 -4.48 -3.48
CA GLY A 85 8.36 -3.39 -2.49
C GLY A 85 9.73 -2.88 -2.06
N ARG A 86 10.68 -3.78 -1.74
CA ARG A 86 12.05 -3.39 -1.40
C ARG A 86 12.77 -2.65 -2.52
N ARG A 87 12.55 -3.05 -3.78
CA ARG A 87 13.14 -2.36 -4.94
C ARG A 87 12.57 -0.95 -5.09
N GLN A 88 11.26 -0.79 -4.94
CA GLN A 88 10.60 0.51 -4.98
C GLN A 88 11.11 1.43 -3.87
N LEU A 89 11.15 0.95 -2.62
CA LEU A 89 11.66 1.71 -1.48
C LEU A 89 13.08 2.22 -1.68
N ARG A 90 13.99 1.39 -2.23
CA ARG A 90 15.35 1.87 -2.56
C ARG A 90 15.33 3.03 -3.56
N GLY A 91 14.44 2.96 -4.55
CA GLY A 91 14.25 4.03 -5.52
C GLY A 91 13.71 5.31 -4.88
N TYR A 92 12.73 5.19 -3.98
CA TYR A 92 12.13 6.34 -3.31
C TYR A 92 13.10 6.99 -2.33
N VAL A 93 13.81 6.19 -1.52
CA VAL A 93 14.82 6.68 -0.58
C VAL A 93 15.88 7.46 -1.34
N GLY A 94 16.51 6.88 -2.37
CA GLY A 94 17.56 7.58 -3.11
C GLY A 94 17.09 8.89 -3.74
N GLU A 95 15.88 8.91 -4.30
CA GLU A 95 15.29 10.13 -4.88
C GLU A 95 14.97 11.18 -3.81
N LEU A 96 14.39 10.79 -2.68
CA LEU A 96 14.10 11.71 -1.57
C LEU A 96 15.39 12.25 -0.93
N GLU A 97 16.43 11.43 -0.79
CA GLU A 97 17.74 11.86 -0.32
C GLU A 97 18.38 12.86 -1.27
N GLU A 98 18.31 12.62 -2.59
CA GLU A 98 18.80 13.56 -3.61
C GLU A 98 18.03 14.88 -3.60
N MET A 99 16.69 14.83 -3.49
CA MET A 99 15.83 16.02 -3.49
C MET A 99 16.02 16.90 -2.24
N THR A 100 16.23 16.28 -1.08
CA THR A 100 16.20 16.99 0.21
C THR A 100 17.58 17.20 0.82
N GLY A 101 18.61 16.47 0.35
CA GLY A 101 19.93 16.45 0.95
C GLY A 101 19.96 15.86 2.37
N GLN A 102 18.91 15.13 2.77
CA GLN A 102 18.77 14.51 4.08
C GLN A 102 18.73 12.98 3.94
N ALA A 103 19.10 12.23 4.98
CA ALA A 103 18.94 10.78 4.98
C ALA A 103 17.46 10.37 5.16
N TRP A 104 17.04 9.34 4.43
CA TRP A 104 15.65 8.83 4.46
C TRP A 104 15.58 7.35 4.82
N THR A 105 14.49 6.97 5.49
CA THR A 105 14.24 5.57 5.85
C THR A 105 13.07 5.01 5.06
N GLY A 106 13.30 3.90 4.35
CA GLY A 106 12.25 3.13 3.69
C GLY A 106 11.68 2.05 4.61
N HIS A 107 10.36 2.02 4.79
CA HIS A 107 9.66 1.00 5.58
C HIS A 107 8.75 0.14 4.69
N LEU A 108 8.97 -1.18 4.72
CA LEU A 108 8.11 -2.12 4.02
C LEU A 108 7.08 -2.69 5.00
N ASP A 109 5.84 -2.23 4.88
CA ASP A 109 4.72 -2.76 5.63
C ASP A 109 4.15 -3.99 4.91
N ILE A 110 3.92 -5.07 5.68
CA ILE A 110 3.46 -6.35 5.15
C ILE A 110 2.09 -6.70 5.71
N TYR A 111 1.13 -6.99 4.83
CA TYR A 111 -0.13 -7.59 5.22
C TYR A 111 -0.19 -9.07 4.79
N LYS A 112 -0.79 -9.91 5.65
CA LYS A 112 -1.07 -11.30 5.31
C LYS A 112 -2.27 -11.38 4.39
N LYS A 113 -2.14 -12.08 3.27
CA LYS A 113 -3.32 -12.46 2.48
C LYS A 113 -4.01 -13.61 3.21
N PHE A 114 -5.20 -13.38 3.75
CA PHE A 114 -6.09 -14.47 4.12
C PHE A 114 -6.59 -15.12 2.82
N GLY A 115 -6.24 -16.40 2.65
CA GLY A 115 -6.71 -17.26 1.57
C GLY A 115 -8.09 -17.82 1.86
#